data_AF-F0RWM8-F1
#
_entry.id   AF-F0RWM8-F1
#
_cell.length_a   1.000
_cell.length_b   1.000
_cell.length_c   1.000
_cell.angle_alpha   90.00
_cell.angle_beta   90.00
_cell.angle_gamma   90.00
#
_symmetry.space_group_name_H-M   'P 1'
#
loop_
_entity.id
_entity.type
_entity.pdbx_description
1 polymer ?
#
loop_
_entity_poly.entity_id
_entity_poly.type
_entity_poly.pdbx_seq_one_letter_code
_entity_poly.pdbx_strand_id
1 'polypeptide(L)'
;MKLTFVIHGRGFRVPAGYEARYEKLLEQALKGDGTIKITVEPNYQQRTMKENAYFHVLCKRLAEMAGGTPEDMKEMAKAKAVSLGYPVATDEKGFPVAVKYGVKGIPSSEANVGECALLIEAVHMMAAENGYSLED
;
A
#
# COMPACT_ATOMS: atom_id res chain seq x y z
N MET A 1 2.33 0.37 -6.81
CA MET A 1 3.52 0.01 -7.62
C MET A 1 3.11 -0.10 -9.09
N LYS A 2 3.80 0.58 -10.00
CA LYS A 2 3.47 0.61 -11.44
C LYS A 2 4.44 -0.28 -12.19
N LEU A 3 3.96 -1.39 -12.75
CA LEU A 3 4.77 -2.30 -13.57
C LEU A 3 4.49 -2.02 -15.05
N THR A 4 5.53 -1.65 -15.79
CA THR A 4 5.49 -1.46 -17.25
C THR A 4 6.32 -2.57 -17.88
N PHE A 5 5.74 -3.35 -18.79
CA PHE A 5 6.45 -4.38 -19.53
C PHE A 5 6.49 -4.04 -21.02
N VAL A 6 7.66 -4.19 -21.64
CA VAL A 6 7.85 -4.11 -23.10
C VAL A 6 7.91 -5.55 -23.61
N ILE A 7 6.89 -5.99 -24.35
CA ILE A 7 6.87 -7.33 -24.92
C ILE A 7 7.55 -7.29 -26.28
N HIS A 8 8.65 -8.03 -26.44
CA HIS A 8 9.25 -8.28 -27.75
C HIS A 8 8.29 -9.16 -28.58
N GLY A 9 7.83 -8.63 -29.72
CA GLY A 9 6.78 -9.25 -30.54
C GLY A 9 7.02 -10.69 -31.01
N ARG A 10 8.27 -11.20 -31.00
CA ARG A 10 8.59 -12.59 -31.36
C ARG A 10 8.19 -13.63 -30.31
N GLY A 11 7.95 -13.20 -29.06
CA GLY A 11 7.55 -14.07 -27.95
C GLY A 11 6.05 -14.00 -27.61
N PHE A 12 5.29 -13.11 -28.25
CA PHE A 12 3.88 -12.92 -27.95
C PHE A 12 3.05 -13.99 -28.66
N ARG A 13 2.48 -14.92 -27.89
CA ARG A 13 1.51 -15.90 -28.36
C ARG A 13 0.15 -15.60 -27.74
N VAL A 14 -0.88 -15.50 -28.58
CA VAL A 14 -2.26 -15.36 -28.13
C VAL A 14 -2.75 -16.75 -27.70
N PRO A 15 -3.22 -16.94 -26.45
CA PRO A 15 -3.82 -18.20 -26.04
C PRO A 15 -5.07 -18.52 -26.87
N ALA A 16 -5.30 -19.81 -27.12
CA ALA A 16 -6.46 -20.27 -27.87
C ALA A 16 -7.78 -19.80 -27.23
N GLY A 17 -8.71 -19.26 -28.03
CA GLY A 17 -10.00 -18.71 -27.57
C GLY A 17 -9.98 -17.23 -27.23
N TYR A 18 -8.82 -16.55 -27.34
CA TYR A 18 -8.67 -15.11 -27.09
C TYR A 18 -8.37 -14.30 -28.37
N GLU A 19 -8.41 -14.93 -29.55
CA GLU A 19 -8.06 -14.35 -30.85
C GLU A 19 -8.89 -13.11 -31.15
N ALA A 20 -10.22 -13.20 -31.01
CA ALA A 20 -11.13 -12.07 -31.25
C ALA A 20 -10.92 -10.89 -30.28
N ARG A 21 -10.46 -11.16 -29.05
CA ARG A 21 -10.10 -10.09 -28.09
C ARG A 21 -8.78 -9.44 -28.46
N TYR A 22 -7.83 -10.22 -28.96
CA TYR A 22 -6.55 -9.72 -29.43
C TYR A 22 -6.70 -8.85 -30.69
N GLU A 23 -7.52 -9.27 -31.66
CA GLU A 23 -7.81 -8.46 -32.86
C GLU A 23 -8.37 -7.08 -32.49
N LYS A 24 -9.32 -7.03 -31.54
CA LYS A 24 -9.86 -5.76 -31.03
C LYS A 24 -8.79 -4.88 -30.36
N LEU A 25 -7.86 -5.49 -29.63
CA LEU A 25 -6.75 -4.77 -28.99
C LEU A 25 -5.77 -4.22 -30.03
N LEU A 26 -5.48 -4.99 -31.09
CA LEU A 26 -4.66 -4.54 -32.21
C LEU A 26 -5.32 -3.39 -32.98
N GLU A 27 -6.61 -3.49 -33.28
CA GLU A 27 -7.37 -2.41 -33.91
C GLU A 27 -7.34 -1.12 -33.08
N GLN A 28 -7.43 -1.24 -31.75
CA GLN A 28 -7.27 -0.09 -30.86
C GLN A 28 -5.85 0.48 -30.87
N ALA A 29 -4.82 -0.37 -30.91
CA ALA A 29 -3.42 0.05 -31.00
C ALA A 29 -3.13 0.80 -32.31
N LEU A 30 -3.67 0.30 -33.43
CA LEU A 30 -3.51 0.87 -34.77
C LEU A 30 -4.25 2.21 -34.94
N LYS A 31 -5.24 2.51 -34.09
CA LYS A 31 -5.86 3.84 -34.01
C LYS A 31 -4.97 4.87 -33.28
N GLY A 32 -3.96 4.40 -32.53
CA GLY A 32 -2.97 5.23 -31.84
C GLY A 32 -1.61 5.20 -32.54
N ASP A 33 -0.54 5.13 -31.77
CA ASP A 33 0.85 5.07 -32.24
C ASP A 33 1.37 3.63 -32.46
N GLY A 34 0.46 2.64 -32.48
CA GLY A 34 0.82 1.23 -32.60
C GLY A 34 1.23 0.57 -31.27
N THR A 35 1.05 1.24 -30.14
CA THR A 35 1.35 0.67 -28.81
C THR A 35 0.10 0.27 -28.04
N ILE A 36 0.21 -0.82 -27.26
CA ILE A 36 -0.82 -1.25 -26.31
C ILE A 36 -0.25 -1.10 -24.91
N LYS A 37 -0.89 -0.26 -24.10
CA LYS A 37 -0.55 -0.10 -22.69
C LYS A 37 -1.44 -1.00 -21.84
N ILE A 38 -0.86 -2.04 -21.27
CA ILE A 38 -1.52 -2.89 -20.28
C ILE A 38 -1.20 -2.33 -18.90
N THR A 39 -2.22 -1.81 -18.21
CA THR A 39 -2.10 -1.42 -16.80
C THR A 39 -2.68 -2.53 -15.95
N VAL A 40 -1.84 -3.20 -15.16
CA VAL A 40 -2.30 -4.13 -14.12
C VAL A 40 -2.40 -3.34 -12.83
N GLU A 41 -3.64 -3.03 -12.43
CA GLU A 41 -3.92 -2.46 -11.11
C GLU A 41 -4.35 -3.61 -10.20
N PRO A 42 -3.66 -3.84 -9.08
CA PRO A 42 -4.17 -4.75 -8.07
C PRO A 42 -5.54 -4.26 -7.64
N ASN A 43 -6.54 -5.13 -7.62
CA ASN A 43 -7.87 -4.81 -7.11
C ASN A 43 -7.79 -4.69 -5.58
N TYR A 44 -7.28 -3.56 -5.11
CA TYR A 44 -7.31 -3.22 -3.71
C TYR A 44 -8.76 -2.94 -3.34
N GLN A 45 -9.32 -3.73 -2.42
CA GLN A 45 -10.53 -3.29 -1.74
C GLN A 45 -10.22 -1.92 -1.13
N GLN A 46 -10.93 -0.89 -1.63
CA GLN A 46 -10.85 0.42 -1.04
C GLN A 46 -11.26 0.29 0.42
N ARG A 47 -10.39 0.75 1.32
CA ARG A 47 -10.70 0.74 2.74
C ARG A 47 -11.99 1.51 3.01
N THR A 48 -12.75 1.04 3.99
CA THR A 48 -13.83 1.83 4.55
C THR A 48 -13.24 2.98 5.37
N MET A 49 -13.93 4.12 5.45
CA MET A 49 -13.48 5.22 6.33
C MET A 49 -13.34 4.80 7.80
N LYS A 50 -13.99 3.70 8.21
CA LYS A 50 -13.98 3.16 9.56
C LYS A 50 -12.61 2.64 9.98
N GLU A 51 -11.87 1.94 9.12
CA GLU A 51 -10.59 1.31 9.49
C GLU A 51 -9.51 2.36 9.77
N ASN A 52 -9.41 3.39 8.93
CA ASN A 52 -8.46 4.48 9.18
C ASN A 52 -8.87 5.27 10.43
N ALA A 53 -10.16 5.53 10.66
CA ALA A 53 -10.62 6.18 11.89
C ALA A 53 -10.26 5.35 13.13
N TYR A 54 -10.45 4.03 13.08
CA TYR A 54 -10.09 3.11 14.14
C TYR A 54 -8.59 3.12 14.44
N PHE A 55 -7.74 3.09 13.41
CA PHE A 55 -6.30 3.26 13.56
C PHE A 55 -5.91 4.55 14.31
N HIS A 56 -6.52 5.70 14.00
CA HIS A 56 -6.25 6.95 14.73
C HIS A 56 -6.71 6.88 16.20
N VAL A 57 -7.85 6.22 16.47
CA VAL A 57 -8.33 6.00 17.85
C VAL A 57 -7.32 5.16 18.64
N LEU A 58 -6.81 4.09 18.07
CA LEU A 58 -5.80 3.24 18.72
C LEU A 58 -4.50 4.00 19.00
N CYS A 59 -4.02 4.82 18.05
CA CYS A 59 -2.83 5.66 18.27
C CYS A 59 -3.05 6.65 19.42
N LYS A 60 -4.25 7.24 19.51
CA LYS A 60 -4.60 8.16 20.60
C LYS A 60 -4.62 7.45 21.95
N ARG A 61 -5.28 6.29 22.04
CA ARG A 61 -5.32 5.47 23.26
C ARG A 61 -3.90 5.08 23.71
N LEU A 62 -3.08 4.62 22.78
CA LEU A 62 -1.70 4.25 23.10
C LEU A 62 -0.88 5.46 23.59
N ALA A 63 -1.07 6.65 23.00
CA ALA A 63 -0.44 7.87 23.46
C ALA A 63 -0.86 8.25 24.89
N GLU A 64 -2.14 8.08 25.23
CA GLU A 64 -2.66 8.31 26.58
C GLU A 64 -2.09 7.33 27.61
N MET A 65 -1.83 6.08 27.22
CA MET A 65 -1.31 5.02 28.11
C MET A 65 0.22 5.06 28.27
N ALA A 66 0.96 5.20 27.17
CA ALA A 66 2.42 5.13 27.13
C ALA A 66 3.11 6.48 27.37
N GLY A 67 2.35 7.58 27.29
CA GLY A 67 2.90 8.94 27.29
C GLY A 67 3.48 9.31 25.93
N GLY A 68 3.12 10.49 25.41
CA GLY A 68 3.57 10.98 24.12
C GLY A 68 2.46 11.70 23.36
N THR A 69 2.63 11.85 22.04
CA THR A 69 1.61 12.43 21.16
C THR A 69 1.00 11.37 20.24
N PRO A 70 -0.29 11.50 19.85
CA PRO A 70 -0.89 10.61 18.85
C PRO A 70 -0.12 10.57 17.53
N GLU A 71 0.45 11.70 17.11
CA GLU A 71 1.31 11.81 15.94
C GLU A 71 2.58 10.97 16.05
N ASP A 72 3.27 11.00 17.20
CA ASP A 72 4.45 10.15 17.45
C ASP A 72 4.07 8.67 17.39
N MET A 73 2.99 8.27 18.05
CA MET A 73 2.52 6.88 18.03
C MET A 73 2.17 6.42 16.61
N LYS A 74 1.58 7.30 15.81
CA LYS A 74 1.25 7.04 14.41
C LYS A 74 2.49 6.88 13.54
N GLU A 75 3.52 7.70 13.72
CA GLU A 75 4.77 7.55 12.99
C GLU A 75 5.52 6.27 13.39
N MET A 76 5.55 5.97 14.69
CA MET A 76 6.12 4.72 15.21
C MET A 76 5.38 3.49 14.66
N ALA A 77 4.04 3.51 14.68
CA ALA A 77 3.22 2.42 14.17
C ALA A 77 3.44 2.21 12.67
N LYS A 78 3.57 3.28 11.88
CA LYS A 78 3.91 3.17 10.46
C LYS A 78 5.30 2.57 10.24
N ALA A 79 6.30 3.03 11.00
CA ALA A 79 7.65 2.48 10.89
C ALA A 79 7.69 0.99 11.27
N LYS A 80 6.93 0.58 12.29
CA LYS A 80 6.76 -0.83 12.67
C LYS A 80 6.00 -1.61 11.59
N ALA A 81 4.92 -1.08 11.05
CA ALA A 81 4.13 -1.73 10.01
C ALA A 81 4.94 -1.98 8.73
N VAL A 82 5.95 -1.14 8.42
CA VAL A 82 6.88 -1.39 7.30
C VAL A 82 7.59 -2.73 7.47
N SER A 83 7.95 -3.12 8.70
CA SER A 83 8.56 -4.44 8.96
C SER A 83 7.58 -5.61 8.74
N LEU A 84 6.27 -5.34 8.74
CA LEU A 84 5.21 -6.29 8.43
C LEU A 84 4.81 -6.28 6.94
N GLY A 85 5.47 -5.46 6.11
CA GLY A 85 5.18 -5.35 4.67
C GLY A 85 4.32 -4.15 4.28
N TYR A 86 4.08 -3.19 5.17
CA TYR A 86 3.40 -1.93 4.81
C TYR A 86 4.25 -1.11 3.81
N PRO A 87 3.64 -0.47 2.79
CA PRO A 87 4.38 0.25 1.77
C PRO A 87 5.20 1.41 2.32
N VAL A 88 6.42 1.53 1.80
CA VAL A 88 7.37 2.59 2.12
C VAL A 88 7.14 3.81 1.25
N ALA A 89 7.19 5.00 1.85
CA ALA A 89 7.24 6.26 1.13
C ALA A 89 8.65 6.49 0.58
N THR A 90 8.72 6.85 -0.71
CA THR A 90 9.98 7.11 -1.42
C THR A 90 10.12 8.58 -1.80
N ASP A 91 11.35 9.05 -1.94
CA ASP A 91 11.67 10.37 -2.51
C ASP A 91 11.49 10.38 -4.05
N GLU A 92 11.78 11.53 -4.66
CA GLU A 92 11.69 11.73 -6.11
C GLU A 92 12.62 10.80 -6.93
N LYS A 93 13.63 10.22 -6.28
CA LYS A 93 14.61 9.30 -6.87
C LYS A 93 14.28 7.84 -6.57
N GLY A 94 13.19 7.57 -5.83
CA GLY A 94 12.76 6.22 -5.46
C GLY A 94 13.44 5.65 -4.21
N PHE A 95 14.20 6.45 -3.45
CA PHE A 95 14.83 5.99 -2.22
C PHE A 95 13.89 6.09 -1.02
N PRO A 96 13.93 5.14 -0.06
CA PRO A 96 13.16 5.21 1.17
C PRO A 96 13.42 6.50 1.95
N VAL A 97 12.35 7.17 2.38
CA VAL A 97 12.46 8.36 3.23
C VAL A 97 12.69 7.93 4.68
N ALA A 98 13.81 8.34 5.28
CA ALA A 98 14.08 8.10 6.69
C ALA A 98 13.33 9.10 7.59
N VAL A 99 12.86 8.62 8.74
CA VAL A 99 12.18 9.39 9.80
C VAL A 99 12.73 8.99 11.16
N LYS A 100 12.33 9.71 12.21
CA LYS A 100 12.79 9.52 13.60
C LYS A 100 12.73 8.06 14.06
N TYR A 101 11.71 7.31 13.64
CA TYR A 101 11.43 5.95 14.10
C TYR A 101 11.81 4.86 13.09
N GLY A 102 12.50 5.20 12.01
CA GLY A 102 12.92 4.25 10.97
C GLY A 102 12.58 4.74 9.58
N VAL A 103 11.95 3.88 8.78
CA VAL A 103 11.55 4.22 7.41
C VAL A 103 10.12 4.72 7.38
N LYS A 104 9.87 5.79 6.63
CA LYS A 104 8.54 6.40 6.49
C LYS A 104 7.64 5.48 5.69
N GLY A 105 6.52 5.06 6.28
CA GLY A 105 5.43 4.42 5.52
C GLY A 105 4.62 5.43 4.70
N ILE A 106 3.91 4.96 3.68
CA ILE A 106 2.96 5.79 2.92
C ILE A 106 1.89 6.42 3.83
N PRO A 107 1.26 7.54 3.45
CA PRO A 107 0.15 8.13 4.19
C PRO A 107 -0.94 7.08 4.47
N SER A 108 -1.47 7.04 5.71
CA SER A 108 -2.56 6.11 6.04
C SER A 108 -3.85 6.44 5.27
N SER A 109 -3.92 7.65 4.69
CA SER A 109 -4.94 8.07 3.74
C SER A 109 -4.85 7.37 2.38
N GLU A 110 -3.72 6.74 2.06
CA GLU A 110 -3.47 6.01 0.81
C GLU A 110 -3.49 4.49 1.02
N ALA A 111 -3.58 4.03 2.27
CA ALA A 111 -3.60 2.61 2.63
C ALA A 111 -4.87 1.89 2.14
N ASN A 112 -4.74 0.68 1.62
CA ASN A 112 -5.88 -0.22 1.39
C ASN A 112 -6.31 -0.96 2.69
N VAL A 113 -7.34 -1.81 2.62
CA VAL A 113 -7.83 -2.58 3.78
C VAL A 113 -6.72 -3.42 4.45
N GLY A 114 -5.97 -4.18 3.65
CA GLY A 114 -4.89 -5.04 4.16
C GLY A 114 -3.76 -4.22 4.78
N GLU A 115 -3.40 -3.11 4.15
CA GLU A 115 -2.41 -2.17 4.68
C GLU A 115 -2.88 -1.49 5.98
N CYS A 116 -4.18 -1.18 6.09
CA CYS A 116 -4.78 -0.70 7.35
C CYS A 116 -4.74 -1.77 8.44
N ALA A 117 -4.96 -3.04 8.11
CA ALA A 117 -4.82 -4.14 9.07
C ALA A 117 -3.38 -4.22 9.61
N LEU A 118 -2.36 -4.06 8.76
CA LEU A 118 -0.96 -4.01 9.18
C LEU A 118 -0.67 -2.83 10.13
N LEU A 119 -1.29 -1.67 9.87
CA LEU A 119 -1.18 -0.51 10.75
C LEU A 119 -1.81 -0.77 12.13
N ILE A 120 -2.99 -1.39 12.16
CA ILE A 120 -3.68 -1.75 13.40
C ILE A 120 -2.86 -2.76 14.19
N GLU A 121 -2.43 -3.84 13.53
CA GLU A 121 -1.57 -4.88 14.12
C GLU A 121 -0.29 -4.28 14.71
N ALA A 122 0.37 -3.36 13.99
CA ALA A 122 1.55 -2.68 14.49
C ALA A 122 1.29 -1.89 15.79
N VAL A 123 0.13 -1.23 15.92
CA VAL A 123 -0.25 -0.52 17.15
C VAL A 123 -0.48 -1.50 18.31
N HIS A 124 -1.14 -2.63 18.07
CA HIS A 124 -1.31 -3.66 19.10
C HIS A 124 0.03 -4.29 19.52
N MET A 125 0.95 -4.55 18.59
CA MET A 125 2.30 -5.02 18.91
C MET A 125 3.05 -4.01 19.78
N MET A 126 2.99 -2.72 19.42
CA MET A 126 3.60 -1.66 20.24
C MET A 126 3.00 -1.60 21.65
N ALA A 127 1.68 -1.73 21.78
CA ALA A 127 1.02 -1.79 23.08
C ALA A 127 1.51 -2.99 23.91
N ALA A 128 1.52 -4.18 23.31
CA ALA A 128 1.98 -5.41 23.96
C ALA A 128 3.45 -5.34 24.39
N GLU A 129 4.32 -4.77 23.55
CA GLU A 129 5.75 -4.55 23.85
C GLU A 129 5.96 -3.64 25.06
N ASN A 130 5.02 -2.75 25.36
CA ASN A 130 5.05 -1.86 26.52
C ASN A 130 4.16 -2.34 27.69
N GLY A 131 3.61 -3.57 27.61
CA GLY A 131 2.78 -4.15 28.66
C GLY A 131 1.34 -3.61 28.72
N TYR A 132 0.87 -2.96 27.66
CA TYR A 132 -0.49 -2.45 27.54
C TYR A 132 -1.35 -3.38 26.69
N SER A 133 -2.65 -3.42 26.99
CA SER A 133 -3.66 -4.06 26.14
C SER A 133 -4.61 -3.00 25.62
N LEU A 134 -4.71 -2.87 24.30
CA LEU A 134 -5.69 -2.01 23.66
C LEU A 134 -6.94 -2.85 23.37
N GLU A 135 -8.08 -2.43 23.92
CA GLU A 135 -9.37 -3.03 23.57
C GLU A 135 -9.79 -2.61 22.17
N ASP A 136 -10.49 -3.52 21.47
CA ASP A 136 -11.07 -3.27 20.16
C ASP A 136 -12.30 -2.35 20.20
#